data_AF-A0A352VPP7-F1
#
_entry.id   AF-A0A352VPP7-F1
#
_cell.length_a   1.000
_cell.length_b   1.000
_cell.length_c   1.000
_cell.angle_alpha   90.00
_cell.angle_beta   90.00
_cell.angle_gamma   90.00
#
_symmetry.space_group_name_H-M   'P 1'
#
loop_
_entity.id
_entity.type
_entity.pdbx_description
1 polymer ?
#
loop_
_entity_poly.entity_id
_entity_poly.type
_entity_poly.pdbx_seq_one_letter_code
_entity_poly.pdbx_strand_id
1 'polypeptide(L)'
;MSELTQVLRHVLPVEDPNVLVGHTTGDDAAVYRMTDDRALVVTADFFTPIVDDPYDFGRIAATNALSDIYAMGATPLFVLNLVGFPRDL
;
A
#
# COMPACT_ATOMS: atom_id res chain seq x y z
N MET A 1 -14.84 -16.11 -3.40
CA MET A 1 -14.22 -15.06 -2.56
C MET A 1 -12.79 -15.48 -2.31
N SER A 2 -11.81 -14.62 -2.61
CA SER A 2 -10.42 -14.91 -2.28
C SER A 2 -10.22 -14.85 -0.75
N GLU A 3 -9.17 -15.50 -0.24
CA GLU A 3 -8.82 -15.47 1.19
C GLU A 3 -8.62 -14.02 1.69
N LEU A 4 -8.09 -13.15 0.83
CA LEU A 4 -7.91 -11.73 1.11
C LEU A 4 -9.27 -11.03 1.36
N THR A 5 -10.25 -11.22 0.47
CA THR A 5 -11.61 -10.68 0.67
C THR A 5 -12.22 -11.18 1.99
N GLN A 6 -11.96 -12.45 2.35
CA GLN A 6 -12.44 -13.02 3.59
C GLN A 6 -11.83 -12.32 4.82
N VAL A 7 -10.54 -11.99 4.81
CA VAL A 7 -9.86 -11.30 5.92
C VAL A 7 -10.31 -9.84 6.02
N LEU A 8 -10.42 -9.14 4.89
CA LEU A 8 -10.73 -7.72 4.83
C LEU A 8 -12.20 -7.37 5.12
N ARG A 9 -13.10 -8.36 5.21
CA ARG A 9 -14.55 -8.13 5.42
C ARG A 9 -14.92 -7.37 6.70
N HIS A 10 -14.01 -7.25 7.66
CA HIS A 10 -14.23 -6.52 8.91
C HIS A 10 -13.60 -5.12 8.92
N VAL A 11 -12.91 -4.74 7.85
CA VAL A 11 -12.40 -3.37 7.71
C VAL A 11 -13.61 -2.47 7.51
N LEU A 12 -13.82 -1.56 8.46
CA LEU A 12 -14.95 -0.64 8.40
C LEU A 12 -14.83 0.26 7.17
N PRO A 13 -15.92 0.47 6.41
CA PRO A 13 -15.93 1.44 5.34
C PRO A 13 -15.61 2.83 5.90
N VAL A 14 -14.71 3.55 5.24
CA VAL A 14 -14.53 4.98 5.46
C VAL A 14 -15.50 5.70 4.55
N GLU A 15 -16.47 6.40 5.13
CA GLU A 15 -17.41 7.26 4.42
C GLU A 15 -16.93 8.72 4.56
N ASP A 16 -16.08 9.14 3.63
CA ASP A 16 -15.60 10.52 3.52
C ASP A 16 -15.61 10.92 2.04
N PRO A 17 -16.28 12.03 1.66
CA PRO A 17 -16.33 12.48 0.26
C PRO A 17 -14.96 12.85 -0.33
N ASN A 18 -13.93 13.03 0.51
CA ASN A 18 -12.56 13.27 0.06
C ASN A 18 -11.82 11.97 -0.30
N VAL A 19 -12.33 10.80 0.10
CA VAL A 19 -11.79 9.51 -0.36
C VAL A 19 -12.27 9.27 -1.78
N LEU A 20 -11.40 9.55 -2.76
CA LEU A 20 -11.69 9.40 -4.19
C LEU A 20 -11.62 7.93 -4.63
N VAL A 21 -10.69 7.18 -4.04
CA VAL A 21 -10.52 5.73 -4.22
C VAL A 21 -10.28 5.13 -2.85
N GLY A 22 -11.11 4.16 -2.47
CA GLY A 22 -11.08 3.53 -1.15
C GLY A 22 -11.46 2.06 -1.20
N HIS A 23 -11.91 1.53 -0.06
CA HIS A 23 -12.18 0.10 0.08
C HIS A 23 -13.28 -0.44 -0.86
N THR A 24 -14.24 0.42 -1.25
CA THR A 24 -15.38 0.04 -2.08
C THR A 24 -15.03 -0.04 -3.56
N THR A 25 -14.03 0.72 -4.01
CA THR A 25 -13.61 0.79 -5.41
C THR A 25 -12.48 -0.20 -5.73
N GLY A 26 -11.68 -0.60 -4.73
CA GLY A 26 -10.78 -1.76 -4.81
C GLY A 26 -9.66 -1.61 -5.84
N ASP A 27 -8.92 -0.51 -5.77
CA ASP A 27 -7.77 -0.23 -6.64
C ASP A 27 -6.43 -0.48 -5.91
N ASP A 28 -5.30 -0.39 -6.63
CA ASP A 28 -3.96 -0.70 -6.12
C ASP A 28 -3.51 0.24 -4.97
N ALA A 29 -4.14 1.41 -4.81
CA ALA A 29 -3.84 2.33 -3.70
C ALA A 29 -5.07 3.16 -3.29
N ALA A 30 -5.02 3.73 -2.09
CA ALA A 30 -6.02 4.72 -1.65
C ALA A 30 -5.69 6.10 -2.23
N VAL A 31 -6.73 6.83 -2.65
CA VAL A 31 -6.59 8.20 -3.17
C VAL A 31 -7.44 9.15 -2.35
N TYR A 32 -6.82 10.15 -1.74
CA TYR A 32 -7.47 11.14 -0.89
C TYR A 32 -7.31 12.55 -1.46
N ARG A 33 -8.42 13.27 -1.64
CA ARG A 33 -8.44 14.66 -2.13
C ARG A 33 -7.83 15.60 -1.09
N MET A 34 -6.83 16.38 -1.50
CA MET A 34 -6.20 17.41 -0.66
C MET A 34 -6.75 18.81 -1.00
N THR A 35 -6.94 19.07 -2.29
CA THR A 35 -7.51 20.30 -2.87
C THR A 35 -8.35 19.93 -4.09
N ASP A 36 -8.96 20.90 -4.76
CA ASP A 36 -9.77 20.65 -5.97
C ASP A 36 -8.94 20.08 -7.14
N ASP A 37 -7.63 20.33 -7.15
CA ASP A 37 -6.70 19.96 -8.23
C ASP A 37 -5.60 18.97 -7.80
N ARG A 38 -5.55 18.57 -6.52
CA ARG A 38 -4.53 17.64 -6.00
C ARG A 38 -5.12 16.57 -5.10
N ALA A 39 -4.59 15.37 -5.26
CA ALA A 39 -4.86 14.24 -4.39
C ALA A 39 -3.55 13.60 -3.90
N LEU A 40 -3.63 12.98 -2.73
CA LEU A 40 -2.58 12.14 -2.18
C LEU A 40 -2.91 10.68 -2.50
N VAL A 41 -1.95 9.97 -3.09
CA VAL A 41 -2.03 8.53 -3.29
C VAL A 41 -1.21 7.85 -2.19
N VAL A 42 -1.82 6.89 -1.50
CA VAL A 42 -1.21 6.18 -0.38
C VAL A 42 -1.38 4.69 -0.58
N THR A 43 -0.26 3.97 -0.59
CA THR A 43 -0.22 2.51 -0.55
C THR A 43 0.66 2.05 0.63
N ALA A 44 0.45 0.82 1.07
CA ALA A 44 1.29 0.15 2.05
C ALA A 44 1.34 -1.34 1.72
N ASP A 45 2.55 -1.83 1.47
CA ASP A 45 2.78 -3.22 1.09
C ASP A 45 4.00 -3.76 1.84
N PHE A 46 3.86 -4.96 2.40
CA PHE A 46 4.94 -5.67 3.10
C PHE A 46 4.69 -7.18 3.05
N PHE A 47 5.77 -7.95 3.04
CA PHE A 47 5.70 -9.40 3.00
C PHE A 47 6.94 -10.06 3.63
N THR A 48 6.86 -11.35 3.90
CA THR A 48 7.97 -12.15 4.43
C THR A 48 9.07 -12.34 3.38
N PRO A 49 10.34 -12.57 3.77
CA PRO A 49 11.43 -12.75 2.82
C PRO A 49 11.13 -13.80 1.73
N ILE A 50 11.40 -13.43 0.47
CA ILE A 50 11.21 -14.29 -0.72
C ILE A 50 12.53 -14.70 -1.38
N VAL A 51 13.65 -14.14 -0.91
CA VAL A 51 15.02 -14.42 -1.34
C VAL A 51 15.93 -14.41 -0.11
N ASP A 52 17.07 -15.09 -0.23
CA ASP A 52 18.03 -15.25 0.88
C ASP A 52 18.86 -13.99 1.17
N ASP A 53 19.18 -13.22 0.14
CA ASP A 53 19.95 -11.98 0.31
C ASP A 53 19.06 -10.87 0.87
N PRO A 54 19.36 -10.31 2.06
CA PRO A 54 18.50 -9.32 2.70
C PRO A 54 18.46 -7.98 1.97
N TYR A 55 19.52 -7.64 1.22
CA TYR A 55 19.58 -6.40 0.46
C TYR A 55 18.68 -6.49 -0.77
N ASP A 56 18.73 -7.60 -1.50
CA ASP A 56 17.84 -7.86 -2.63
C ASP A 56 16.39 -8.03 -2.17
N PHE A 57 16.13 -8.67 -1.03
CA PHE A 57 14.78 -8.69 -0.43
C PHE A 57 14.26 -7.26 -0.22
N GLY A 58 15.05 -6.39 0.41
CA GLY A 58 14.66 -4.99 0.64
C GLY A 58 14.39 -4.23 -0.66
N ARG A 59 15.20 -4.45 -1.70
CA ARG A 59 14.99 -3.84 -3.02
C ARG A 59 13.71 -4.33 -3.68
N ILE A 60 13.42 -5.63 -3.62
CA ILE A 60 12.20 -6.19 -4.20
C ILE A 60 10.96 -5.66 -3.45
N ALA A 61 10.98 -5.68 -2.12
CA ALA A 61 9.89 -5.16 -1.29
C ALA A 61 9.62 -3.67 -1.55
N ALA A 62 10.67 -2.84 -1.59
CA ALA A 62 10.52 -1.42 -1.88
C ALA A 62 10.02 -1.17 -3.30
N THR A 63 10.47 -1.95 -4.29
CA THR A 63 10.01 -1.83 -5.68
C THR A 63 8.54 -2.20 -5.81
N ASN A 64 8.11 -3.29 -5.15
CA ASN A 64 6.72 -3.72 -5.12
C ASN A 64 5.82 -2.65 -4.48
N ALA A 65 6.17 -2.15 -3.29
CA ALA A 65 5.37 -1.13 -2.64
C ALA A 65 5.30 0.19 -3.45
N LEU A 66 6.35 0.53 -4.20
CA LEU A 66 6.33 1.70 -5.07
C LEU A 66 5.52 1.49 -6.37
N SER A 67 5.31 0.24 -6.81
CA SER A 67 4.64 -0.02 -8.09
C SER A 67 3.20 0.47 -8.10
N ASP A 68 2.48 0.41 -6.97
CA ASP A 68 1.09 0.88 -6.91
C ASP A 68 1.00 2.39 -7.14
N ILE A 69 1.96 3.16 -6.60
CA ILE A 69 2.01 4.62 -6.82
C ILE A 69 2.17 4.92 -8.32
N TYR A 70 3.04 4.18 -9.00
CA TYR A 70 3.22 4.33 -10.45
C TYR A 70 2.02 3.83 -11.26
N ALA A 71 1.38 2.73 -10.84
CA ALA A 71 0.18 2.19 -11.47
C ALA A 71 -0.98 3.20 -11.42
N MET A 72 -1.11 3.94 -10.32
CA MET A 72 -2.07 5.04 -10.17
C MET A 72 -1.69 6.32 -10.94
N GLY A 73 -0.57 6.31 -11.68
CA GLY A 73 -0.08 7.48 -12.43
C GLY A 73 0.44 8.61 -11.54
N ALA A 74 0.72 8.33 -10.26
CA ALA A 74 1.19 9.31 -9.30
C ALA A 74 2.73 9.37 -9.24
N THR A 75 3.25 10.43 -8.62
CA THR A 75 4.69 10.61 -8.37
C THR A 75 4.98 10.34 -6.89
N PRO A 76 5.90 9.42 -6.55
CA PRO A 76 6.29 9.19 -5.16
C PRO A 76 6.89 10.45 -4.52
N LEU A 77 6.40 10.80 -3.33
CA LEU A 77 6.87 11.98 -2.58
C LEU A 77 7.78 11.60 -1.39
N PHE A 78 7.42 10.54 -0.68
CA PHE A 78 8.15 10.01 0.47
C PHE A 78 7.78 8.54 0.68
N VAL A 79 8.52 7.85 1.55
CA VAL A 79 8.26 6.46 1.94
C VAL A 79 8.42 6.30 3.45
N LEU A 80 7.68 5.34 4.02
CA LEU A 80 7.84 4.87 5.40
C LEU A 80 8.22 3.39 5.37
N ASN A 81 9.27 3.01 6.09
CA ASN A 81 9.67 1.60 6.15
C ASN A 81 8.82 0.85 7.20
N LEU A 82 8.17 -0.22 6.77
CA LEU A 82 7.42 -1.14 7.64
C LEU A 82 8.23 -2.43 7.81
N VAL A 83 8.86 -2.61 8.97
CA VAL A 83 9.74 -3.75 9.25
C VAL A 83 9.33 -4.49 10.51
N GLY A 84 9.16 -5.80 10.37
CA GLY A 84 9.10 -6.74 11.48
C GLY A 84 10.36 -7.60 11.47
N PHE A 85 11.11 -7.62 12.56
CA PHE A 85 12.33 -8.43 12.69
C PHE A 85 12.27 -9.25 13.99
N PRO A 86 12.56 -10.57 13.95
CA PRO A 86 12.62 -11.40 15.15
C PRO A 86 13.80 -10.94 16.02
N ARG A 87 13.52 -10.59 17.29
CA ARG A 87 14.55 -10.02 18.18
C ARG A 87 15.65 -11.00 18.59
N ASP A 88 15.32 -12.29 18.61
CA ASP A 88 16.18 -13.35 19.16
C ASP A 88 16.85 -14.20 18.08
N LEU A 89 16.96 -13.66 16.86
CA LEU A 89 17.61 -14.30 15.72
C LEU A 89 19.08 -13.88 15.60
#